data_AF-A0A2M8Q361-F1
#
_entry.id   AF-A0A2M8Q361-F1
#
_cell.length_a   1.000
_cell.length_b   1.000
_cell.length_c   1.000
_cell.angle_alpha   90.00
_cell.angle_beta   90.00
_cell.angle_gamma   90.00
#
_symmetry.space_group_name_H-M   'P 1'
#
loop_
_entity.id
_entity.type
_entity.pdbx_description
1 polymer ?
#
loop_
_entity_poly.entity_id
_entity_poly.type
_entity_poly.pdbx_seq_one_letter_code
_entity_poly.pdbx_strand_id
1 'polypeptide(L)'
;MNTKTLSLEVVQSKIGEVQLESILKTLDRIHEAAANQQLSEATSLDAEALVGWLEDIIFTAQEAITEVRQEATHNNTEIENTSNPTVLVYRQG
;
A
#
# COMPACT_ATOMS: atom_id res chain seq x y z
N MET A 1 -11.67 -39.55 -17.16
CA MET A 1 -10.78 -38.68 -16.37
C MET A 1 -11.13 -37.24 -16.73
N ASN A 2 -11.88 -36.55 -15.88
CA ASN A 2 -12.31 -35.18 -16.14
C ASN A 2 -11.35 -34.24 -15.40
N THR A 3 -10.69 -33.36 -16.15
CA THR A 3 -9.72 -32.40 -15.67
C THR A 3 -10.40 -31.50 -14.65
N LYS A 4 -10.02 -31.68 -13.39
CA LYS A 4 -10.28 -30.75 -12.31
C LYS A 4 -9.68 -29.43 -12.73
N THR A 5 -10.47 -28.60 -13.41
CA THR A 5 -10.24 -27.16 -13.53
C THR A 5 -10.26 -26.66 -12.09
N LEU A 6 -9.10 -26.74 -11.46
CA LEU A 6 -8.80 -26.03 -10.24
C LEU A 6 -8.90 -24.57 -10.64
N SER A 7 -10.11 -24.03 -10.49
CA SER A 7 -10.36 -22.61 -10.51
C SER A 7 -9.40 -22.01 -9.51
N LEU A 8 -8.30 -21.49 -10.02
CA LEU A 8 -7.40 -20.60 -9.32
C LEU A 8 -8.23 -19.32 -9.12
N GLU A 9 -9.17 -19.36 -8.18
CA GLU A 9 -9.64 -18.14 -7.53
C GLU A 9 -8.41 -17.58 -6.83
N VAL A 10 -7.60 -16.87 -7.61
CA VAL A 10 -6.68 -15.86 -7.08
C VAL A 10 -7.63 -14.89 -6.39
N VAL A 11 -7.80 -15.09 -5.08
CA VAL A 11 -8.46 -14.12 -4.22
C VAL A 11 -7.61 -12.87 -4.31
N GLN A 12 -7.98 -11.99 -5.23
CA GLN A 12 -7.42 -10.66 -5.33
C GLN A 12 -7.95 -9.90 -4.11
N SER A 13 -7.30 -10.12 -2.97
CA SER A 13 -7.54 -9.40 -1.74
C SER A 13 -7.12 -7.96 -1.97
N LYS A 14 -8.03 -7.14 -2.50
CA LYS A 14 -7.87 -5.69 -2.51
C LYS A 14 -7.82 -5.25 -1.05
N ILE A 15 -6.74 -4.58 -0.65
CA ILE A 15 -6.70 -3.88 0.64
C ILE A 15 -7.77 -2.80 0.58
N GLY A 16 -8.76 -2.90 1.46
CA GLY A 16 -9.86 -1.95 1.59
C GLY A 16 -9.79 -1.15 2.88
N GLU A 17 -10.76 -0.27 3.06
CA GLU A 17 -10.84 0.63 4.22
C GLU A 17 -10.82 -0.13 5.55
N VAL A 18 -11.49 -1.29 5.63
CA VAL A 18 -11.58 -2.09 6.85
C VAL A 18 -10.21 -2.55 7.35
N GLN A 19 -9.32 -2.97 6.44
CA GLN A 19 -7.98 -3.42 6.82
C GLN A 19 -7.13 -2.24 7.32
N LEU A 20 -7.22 -1.09 6.65
CA LEU A 20 -6.50 0.13 7.06
C LEU A 20 -7.00 0.67 8.40
N GLU A 21 -8.32 0.68 8.61
CA GLU A 21 -8.94 1.08 9.86
C GLU A 21 -8.49 0.18 11.03
N SER A 22 -8.35 -1.14 10.79
CA SER A 22 -7.86 -2.07 11.80
C SER A 22 -6.41 -1.77 12.23
N ILE A 23 -5.55 -1.37 11.30
CA ILE A 23 -4.18 -0.96 11.61
C ILE A 23 -4.21 0.30 12.48
N LEU A 24 -4.96 1.32 12.06
CA LEU A 24 -5.07 2.58 12.79
C LEU A 24 -5.61 2.39 14.21
N LYS A 25 -6.67 1.58 14.38
CA LYS A 25 -7.21 1.26 15.72
C LYS A 25 -6.19 0.57 16.61
N THR A 26 -5.32 -0.25 16.04
CA THR A 26 -4.25 -0.92 16.81
C THR A 26 -3.19 0.09 17.25
N LEU A 27 -2.78 0.99 16.36
CA LEU A 27 -1.85 2.08 16.68
C LEU A 27 -2.44 3.04 17.73
N ASP A 28 -3.73 3.39 17.62
CA ASP A 28 -4.42 4.23 18.59
C ASP A 28 -4.43 3.61 20.00
N ARG A 29 -4.65 2.30 20.11
CA ARG A 29 -4.58 1.58 21.39
C ARG A 29 -3.18 1.59 22.00
N ILE A 30 -2.15 1.39 21.18
CA ILE A 30 -0.75 1.50 21.63
C ILE A 30 -0.47 2.93 22.12
N HIS A 31 -0.92 3.94 21.36
CA HIS A 31 -0.77 5.34 21.72
C HIS A 31 -1.47 5.70 23.03
N GLU A 32 -2.72 5.29 23.22
CA GLU A 32 -3.48 5.52 24.46
C GLU A 32 -2.79 4.86 25.66
N ALA A 33 -2.37 3.60 25.53
CA ALA A 33 -1.67 2.88 26.58
C ALA A 33 -0.32 3.51 26.91
N ALA A 34 0.44 3.98 25.92
CA ALA A 34 1.69 4.71 26.13
C ALA A 34 1.47 6.03 26.88
N ALA A 35 0.48 6.83 26.47
CA ALA A 35 0.15 8.10 27.10
C ALA A 35 -0.24 7.95 28.58
N ASN A 36 -0.92 6.85 28.92
CA ASN A 36 -1.35 6.55 30.28
C ASN A 36 -0.31 5.73 31.10
N GLN A 37 0.87 5.44 30.55
CA GLN A 37 1.90 4.60 31.18
C GLN A 37 1.43 3.15 31.46
N GLN A 38 0.54 2.62 30.62
CA GLN A 38 -0.10 1.31 30.73
C GLN A 38 0.24 0.39 29.54
N LEU A 39 1.41 0.54 28.91
CA LEU A 39 1.80 -0.26 27.74
C LEU A 39 1.70 -1.78 27.96
N SER A 40 1.97 -2.26 29.17
CA SER A 40 1.85 -3.68 29.52
C SER A 40 0.43 -4.23 29.44
N GLU A 41 -0.60 -3.38 29.44
CA GLU A 41 -2.00 -3.78 29.24
C GLU A 41 -2.37 -3.90 27.77
N ALA A 42 -1.66 -3.19 26.88
CA ALA A 42 -1.93 -3.18 25.44
C ALA A 42 -1.08 -4.18 24.66
N THR A 43 0.10 -4.54 25.15
CA THR A 43 1.01 -5.47 24.47
C THR A 43 1.90 -6.23 25.44
N SER A 44 2.30 -7.44 25.03
CA SER A 44 3.32 -8.24 25.71
C SER A 44 4.73 -7.97 25.20
N LEU A 45 4.89 -7.12 24.18
CA LEU A 45 6.20 -6.72 23.67
C LEU A 45 6.91 -5.83 24.69
N ASP A 46 8.23 -5.97 24.80
CA ASP A 46 9.02 -4.96 25.47
C ASP A 46 9.05 -3.65 24.66
N ALA A 47 9.48 -2.57 25.30
CA ALA A 47 9.46 -1.25 24.69
C ALA A 47 10.37 -1.15 23.46
N GLU A 48 11.52 -1.81 23.46
CA GLU A 48 12.48 -1.76 22.35
C GLU A 48 11.90 -2.47 21.12
N ALA A 49 11.35 -3.67 21.30
CA ALA A 49 10.69 -4.41 20.25
C ALA A 49 9.48 -3.66 19.69
N LEU A 50 8.66 -3.06 20.56
CA LEU A 50 7.51 -2.27 20.13
C LEU A 50 7.94 -1.04 19.32
N VAL A 51 8.99 -0.34 19.74
CA VAL A 51 9.55 0.79 18.97
C VAL A 51 10.02 0.33 17.59
N GLY A 52 10.75 -0.77 17.50
CA GLY A 52 11.20 -1.32 16.20
C GLY A 52 10.03 -1.60 15.25
N TRP A 53 8.95 -2.21 15.73
CA TRP A 53 7.75 -2.42 14.93
C TRP A 53 7.08 -1.11 14.48
N LEU A 54 7.04 -0.10 15.34
CA LEU A 54 6.47 1.21 14.97
C LEU A 54 7.33 1.93 13.92
N GLU A 55 8.66 1.85 14.04
CA GLU A 55 9.60 2.39 13.06
C GLU A 55 9.44 1.71 11.70
N ASP A 56 9.33 0.38 11.67
CA ASP A 56 9.10 -0.39 10.44
C ASP A 56 7.77 -0.04 9.77
N ILE A 57 6.70 0.18 10.56
CA ILE A 57 5.41 0.63 10.06
C ILE A 57 5.54 2.02 9.43
N ILE A 58 6.23 2.95 10.09
CA ILE A 58 6.47 4.31 9.57
C ILE A 58 7.23 4.23 8.25
N PHE A 59 8.33 3.48 8.21
CA PHE A 59 9.15 3.31 7.03
C PHE A 59 8.32 2.74 5.86
N THR A 60 7.61 1.65 6.10
CA THR A 60 6.80 0.98 5.07
C THR A 60 5.69 1.89 4.55
N ALA A 61 5.04 2.66 5.42
CA ALA A 61 4.01 3.62 5.02
C ALA A 61 4.60 4.77 4.17
N GLN A 62 5.80 5.26 4.51
CA GLN A 62 6.50 6.29 3.74
C GLN A 62 6.89 5.81 2.34
N GLU A 63 7.42 4.60 2.22
CA GLU A 63 7.73 3.98 0.93
C GLU A 63 6.46 3.78 0.10
N ALA A 64 5.40 3.22 0.70
CA ALA A 64 4.13 3.01 0.01
C ALA A 64 3.50 4.34 -0.49
N ILE A 65 3.57 5.41 0.30
CA ILE A 65 3.11 6.75 -0.13
C ILE A 65 3.92 7.23 -1.34
N THR A 66 5.24 7.04 -1.32
CA THR A 66 6.13 7.42 -2.40
C THR A 66 5.79 6.66 -3.68
N GLU A 67 5.63 5.35 -3.58
CA GLU A 67 5.29 4.46 -4.70
C GLU A 67 3.90 4.77 -5.29
N VAL A 68 2.87 4.94 -4.44
CA VAL A 68 1.51 5.29 -4.90
C VAL A 68 1.50 6.65 -5.62
N ARG A 69 2.26 7.63 -5.12
CA ARG A 69 2.39 8.95 -5.79
C ARG A 69 3.14 8.83 -7.11
N GLN A 70 4.19 8.01 -7.16
CA GLN A 70 4.93 7.74 -8.39
C GLN A 70 4.04 7.04 -9.42
N GLU A 71 3.27 6.04 -9.02
CA GLU A 71 2.32 5.33 -9.89
C GLU A 71 1.26 6.29 -10.44
N ALA A 72 0.65 7.11 -9.59
CA ALA A 72 -0.33 8.12 -10.02
C ALA A 72 0.26 9.13 -11.04
N THR A 73 1.55 9.44 -10.92
CA THR A 73 2.24 10.31 -11.88
C THR A 73 2.56 9.58 -13.19
N HIS A 74 3.10 8.35 -13.14
CA HIS A 74 3.42 7.56 -14.33
C HIS A 74 2.20 7.27 -15.20
N ASN A 75 1.06 6.94 -14.57
CA ASN A 75 -0.19 6.68 -15.27
C ASN A 75 -0.74 7.93 -15.99
N ASN A 76 -0.39 9.14 -15.55
CA ASN A 76 -0.78 10.38 -16.24
C ASN A 76 0.10 10.67 -17.47
N THR A 77 1.40 10.36 -17.41
CA THR A 77 2.37 10.64 -18.50
C THR A 77 2.22 9.68 -19.70
N GLU A 78 1.70 8.47 -19.50
CA GLU A 78 1.44 7.51 -20.58
C GLU A 78 0.23 7.92 -21.45
N ILE A 79 -0.76 8.59 -20.86
CA ILE A 79 -1.99 9.02 -21.57
C ILE A 79 -1.70 10.22 -22.49
N GLU A 80 -0.77 11.11 -22.10
CA GLU A 80 -0.37 12.24 -22.94
C GLU A 80 0.50 11.83 -24.15
N ASN A 81 1.27 10.73 -24.05
CA ASN A 81 2.11 10.24 -25.14
C ASN A 81 1.37 9.42 -26.21
N THR A 82 0.15 8.96 -25.94
CA THR A 82 -0.66 8.19 -26.92
C THR A 82 -1.58 9.07 -27.78
N SER A 83 -1.65 10.38 -27.51
CA SER A 83 -2.55 11.32 -28.18
C SER A 83 -1.90 12.15 -29.30
N ASN A 84 -0.68 11.84 -29.75
CA ASN A 84 -0.05 12.56 -30.87
C ASN A 84 0.20 11.67 -32.11
N PRO A 85 -0.80 11.48 -33.00
CA PRO A 85 -0.58 10.98 -34.35
C PRO A 85 -0.25 12.15 -35.29
N THR A 86 0.88 12.84 -35.08
CA THR A 86 1.41 13.71 -36.15
C THR A 86 2.10 12.82 -37.18
N VAL A 87 1.28 12.30 -38.09
CA VAL A 87 1.70 11.68 -39.34
C VAL A 87 2.45 12.73 -40.16
N LEU A 88 3.77 12.73 -40.13
CA LEU A 88 4.56 13.37 -41.18
C LEU A 88 4.59 12.44 -42.39
N VAL A 89 3.60 12.63 -43.26
CA VAL A 89 3.56 12.07 -44.61
C VAL A 89 4.79 12.58 -45.36
N TYR A 90 5.68 11.67 -45.77
CA TYR A 90 6.68 11.95 -46.79
C TYR A 90 5.97 12.39 -48.08
N ARG A 91 6.13 13.64 -48.48
CA ARG A 91 5.82 14.06 -49.85
C ARG A 91 7.14 14.24 -50.60
N GLN A 92 7.45 13.22 -51.41
CA GLN A 92 8.40 13.32 -52.51
C GLN A 92 7.87 14.35 -53.53
N GLY A 93 8.75 15.23 -53.97
CA GLY A 93 8.52 16.25 -54.99
C GLY A 93 9.75 17.13 -55.13
#